data_AF-A0A7Y2ZHI0-F1
#
_entry.id   AF-A0A7Y2ZHI0-F1
#
_cell.length_a   1.000
_cell.length_b   1.000
_cell.length_c   1.000
_cell.angle_alpha   90.00
_cell.angle_beta   90.00
_cell.angle_gamma   90.00
#
_symmetry.space_group_name_H-M   'P 1'
#
loop_
_entity.id
_entity.type
_entity.pdbx_description
1 polymer ?
#
loop_
_entity_poly.entity_id
_entity_poly.type
_entity_poly.pdbx_seq_one_letter_code
_entity_poly.pdbx_strand_id
1 'polypeptide(L)'
;MTGQVKEEILTRLGELGLWVSEGQVRFDPVLLRGGEFLETAETFRYFDVAGREATIALEPGSLAFTYCQVPVVYRLSDERKIDLHLADGSTRTVEGWALDRESSAELFRRTGAIVRIEVSLRPGL
;
A
#
# COMPACT_ATOMS: atom_id res chain seq x y z
N MET A 1 -22.66 -16.28 0.63
CA MET A 1 -22.55 -14.81 0.61
C MET A 1 -23.19 -14.26 1.88
N THR A 2 -22.39 -14.03 2.94
CA THR A 2 -22.87 -13.48 4.23
C THR A 2 -22.29 -12.07 4.43
N GLY A 3 -22.85 -11.28 5.34
CA GLY A 3 -22.33 -9.96 5.68
C GLY A 3 -20.95 -9.98 6.38
N GLN A 4 -20.52 -11.14 6.89
CA GLN A 4 -19.26 -11.29 7.61
C GLN A 4 -18.03 -10.94 6.76
N VAL A 5 -18.02 -11.33 5.49
CA VAL A 5 -16.87 -11.09 4.59
C VAL A 5 -16.60 -9.58 4.41
N LYS A 6 -17.65 -8.75 4.41
CA LYS A 6 -17.50 -7.29 4.34
C LYS A 6 -16.77 -6.76 5.58
N GLU A 7 -17.15 -7.22 6.77
CA GLU A 7 -16.51 -6.79 8.02
C GLU A 7 -15.05 -7.22 8.05
N GLU A 8 -14.72 -8.43 7.62
CA GLU A 8 -13.33 -8.93 7.56
C GLU A 8 -12.45 -8.11 6.60
N ILE A 9 -12.98 -7.65 5.47
CA ILE A 9 -12.25 -6.75 4.56
C ILE A 9 -11.96 -5.41 5.25
N LEU A 10 -12.94 -4.82 5.94
CA LEU A 10 -12.76 -3.56 6.65
C LEU A 10 -11.76 -3.71 7.81
N THR A 11 -11.88 -4.80 8.58
CA THR A 11 -10.93 -5.15 9.64
C THR A 11 -9.53 -5.28 9.08
N ARG A 12 -9.34 -5.99 7.96
CA ARG A 12 -8.02 -6.17 7.35
C ARG A 12 -7.40 -4.85 6.87
N LEU A 13 -8.19 -3.96 6.29
CA LEU A 13 -7.71 -2.61 5.92
C LEU A 13 -7.30 -1.79 7.16
N GLY A 14 -8.06 -1.91 8.26
CA GLY A 14 -7.71 -1.32 9.54
C GLY A 14 -6.43 -1.88 10.15
N GLU A 15 -6.22 -3.20 10.10
CA GLU A 15 -4.99 -3.86 10.53
C GLU A 15 -3.76 -3.38 9.75
N LEU A 16 -3.89 -3.28 8.43
CA LEU A 16 -2.87 -2.73 7.54
C LEU A 16 -2.63 -1.22 7.77
N GLY A 17 -3.44 -0.58 8.61
CA GLY A 17 -3.31 0.83 8.95
C GLY A 17 -3.75 1.77 7.83
N LEU A 18 -4.59 1.32 6.90
CA LEU A 18 -5.04 2.16 5.80
C LEU A 18 -6.26 2.98 6.22
N TRP A 19 -6.07 4.31 6.26
CA TRP A 19 -7.11 5.26 6.65
C TRP A 19 -7.31 6.30 5.58
N VAL A 20 -8.55 6.77 5.44
CA VAL A 20 -8.86 7.97 4.65
C VAL A 20 -9.38 9.03 5.60
N SER A 21 -8.67 10.15 5.69
CA SER A 21 -9.08 11.32 6.47
C SER A 21 -8.84 12.58 5.68
N GLU A 22 -9.79 13.50 5.71
CA GLU A 22 -9.74 14.76 4.93
C GLU A 22 -9.40 14.56 3.44
N GLY A 23 -9.82 13.44 2.83
CA GLY A 23 -9.52 13.13 1.43
C GLY A 23 -8.07 12.71 1.17
N GLN A 24 -7.31 12.39 2.21
CA GLN A 24 -5.94 11.88 2.12
C GLN A 24 -5.89 10.42 2.55
N VAL A 25 -5.17 9.59 1.80
CA VAL A 25 -4.80 8.24 2.26
C VAL A 25 -3.64 8.34 3.23
N ARG A 26 -3.78 7.67 4.37
CA ARG A 26 -2.77 7.56 5.43
C ARG A 26 -2.47 6.11 5.72
N PHE A 27 -1.21 5.83 5.98
CA PHE A 27 -0.71 4.54 6.47
C PHE A 27 -0.29 4.69 7.93
N ASP A 28 -0.94 3.95 8.81
CA ASP A 28 -0.74 3.99 10.27
C ASP A 28 -0.98 2.59 10.87
N PRO A 29 -0.02 1.66 10.67
CA PRO A 29 -0.20 0.24 10.92
C PRO A 29 -0.01 -0.12 12.40
N VAL A 30 -0.82 0.49 13.28
CA VAL A 30 -0.75 0.31 14.75
C VAL A 30 -1.03 -1.14 15.16
N LEU A 31 -1.84 -1.88 14.40
CA LEU A 31 -2.22 -3.26 14.70
C LEU A 31 -1.49 -4.30 13.84
N LEU A 32 -0.68 -3.87 12.87
CA LEU A 32 0.06 -4.77 12.00
C LEU A 32 1.17 -5.45 12.79
N ARG A 33 1.29 -6.77 12.67
CA ARG A 33 2.31 -7.55 13.37
C ARG A 33 3.57 -7.67 12.54
N GLY A 34 4.74 -7.59 13.18
CA GLY A 34 6.04 -7.81 12.53
C GLY A 34 6.17 -9.18 11.85
N GLY A 35 5.50 -10.22 12.36
CA GLY A 35 5.47 -11.55 11.77
C GLY A 35 4.66 -11.68 10.47
N GLU A 36 4.00 -10.62 10.00
CA GLU A 36 3.31 -10.62 8.70
C GLU A 36 4.21 -10.21 7.53
N PHE A 37 5.43 -9.74 7.81
CA PHE A 37 6.41 -9.43 6.79
C PHE A 37 7.13 -10.70 6.36
N LEU A 38 7.50 -10.76 5.07
CA LEU A 38 8.19 -11.90 4.49
C LEU A 38 9.55 -12.13 5.15
N GLU A 39 9.86 -13.38 5.50
CA GLU A 39 11.20 -13.79 5.94
C GLU A 39 12.13 -14.08 4.76
N THR A 40 11.56 -14.37 3.59
CA THR A 40 12.28 -14.72 2.35
C THR A 40 11.71 -13.97 1.16
N ALA A 41 12.52 -13.77 0.12
CA ALA A 41 12.06 -13.10 -1.09
C ALA A 41 10.90 -13.87 -1.77
N GLU A 42 9.93 -13.14 -2.29
CA GLU A 42 8.76 -13.70 -3.00
C GLU A 42 8.37 -12.85 -4.22
N THR A 43 7.44 -13.35 -5.03
CA THR A 43 6.86 -12.60 -6.16
C THR A 43 5.40 -12.30 -5.89
N PHE A 44 5.07 -11.03 -5.74
CA PHE A 44 3.69 -10.57 -5.62
C PHE A 44 3.05 -10.43 -6.99
N ARG A 45 1.98 -11.19 -7.26
CA ARG A 45 1.21 -11.14 -8.51
C ARG A 45 -0.09 -10.37 -8.28
N TYR A 46 -0.42 -9.48 -9.19
CA TYR A 46 -1.62 -8.63 -9.10
C TYR A 46 -2.13 -8.25 -10.50
N PHE A 47 -3.31 -7.63 -10.55
CA PHE A 47 -3.83 -7.00 -11.76
C PHE A 47 -3.79 -5.48 -11.60
N ASP A 48 -3.21 -4.79 -12.58
CA ASP A 48 -3.14 -3.33 -12.59
C ASP A 48 -4.51 -2.68 -12.87
N VAL A 49 -4.55 -1.35 -12.86
CA VAL A 49 -5.78 -0.59 -13.15
C VAL A 49 -6.33 -0.79 -14.57
N ALA A 50 -5.50 -1.29 -15.50
CA ALA A 50 -5.89 -1.65 -16.86
C ALA A 50 -6.30 -3.14 -16.97
N GLY A 51 -6.33 -3.88 -15.86
CA GLY A 51 -6.70 -5.29 -15.81
C GLY A 51 -5.62 -6.23 -16.35
N ARG A 52 -4.37 -5.78 -16.48
CA ARG A 52 -3.25 -6.60 -16.94
C ARG A 52 -2.55 -7.23 -15.75
N GLU A 53 -2.20 -8.51 -15.89
CA GLU A 53 -1.40 -9.21 -14.89
C GLU A 53 0.01 -8.59 -14.85
N ALA A 54 0.49 -8.35 -13.63
CA ALA A 54 1.79 -7.79 -13.36
C ALA A 54 2.39 -8.43 -12.09
N THR A 55 3.71 -8.29 -11.94
CA THR A 55 4.45 -8.87 -10.82
C THR A 55 5.41 -7.89 -10.20
N ILE A 56 5.58 -7.96 -8.88
CA ILE A 56 6.60 -7.23 -8.12
C ILE A 56 7.46 -8.25 -7.37
N ALA A 57 8.78 -8.16 -7.50
CA ALA A 57 9.70 -8.87 -6.62
C ALA A 57 9.69 -8.22 -5.24
N LEU A 58 9.45 -9.03 -4.21
CA LEU A 58 9.44 -8.62 -2.81
C LEU A 58 10.68 -9.18 -2.11
N GLU A 59 11.36 -8.30 -1.38
CA GLU A 59 12.51 -8.66 -0.55
C GLU A 59 12.05 -9.11 0.85
N PRO A 60 12.88 -9.85 1.59
CA PRO A 60 12.65 -10.07 3.02
C PRO A 60 12.43 -8.75 3.77
N GLY A 61 11.53 -8.77 4.75
CA GLY A 61 11.10 -7.57 5.48
C GLY A 61 10.11 -6.70 4.71
N SER A 62 9.41 -7.26 3.72
CA SER A 62 8.33 -6.57 3.00
C SER A 62 7.00 -7.30 3.07
N LEU A 63 5.92 -6.56 2.85
CA LEU A 63 4.54 -7.03 2.74
C LEU A 63 3.86 -6.26 1.61
N ALA A 64 3.06 -6.92 0.77
CA ALA A 64 2.34 -6.24 -0.30
C ALA A 64 0.85 -6.56 -0.28
N PHE A 65 0.06 -5.57 -0.69
CA PHE A 65 -1.37 -5.67 -0.92
C PHE A 65 -1.77 -4.67 -2.01
N THR A 66 -3.05 -4.62 -2.37
CA THR A 66 -3.56 -3.61 -3.30
C THR A 66 -4.60 -2.73 -2.64
N TYR A 67 -4.57 -1.44 -2.95
CA TYR A 67 -5.66 -0.53 -2.65
C TYR A 67 -6.00 0.26 -3.91
N CYS A 68 -7.30 0.31 -4.27
CA CYS A 68 -7.73 0.83 -5.57
C CYS A 68 -6.98 0.24 -6.78
N GLN A 69 -6.63 -1.06 -6.74
CA GLN A 69 -5.80 -1.77 -7.75
C GLN A 69 -4.35 -1.27 -7.91
N VAL A 70 -3.91 -0.32 -7.08
CA VAL A 70 -2.50 0.07 -7.03
C VAL A 70 -1.82 -0.78 -5.95
N PRO A 71 -0.70 -1.45 -6.27
CA PRO A 71 0.07 -2.20 -5.28
C PRO A 71 0.69 -1.24 -4.25
N VAL A 72 0.46 -1.56 -2.99
CA VAL A 72 1.11 -0.94 -1.82
C VAL A 72 2.09 -1.95 -1.27
N VAL A 73 3.36 -1.56 -1.14
CA VAL A 73 4.43 -2.38 -0.58
C VAL A 73 4.93 -1.70 0.70
N TYR A 74 4.74 -2.36 1.83
CA TYR A 74 5.38 -1.96 3.08
C TYR A 74 6.78 -2.56 3.15
N ARG A 75 7.74 -1.76 3.63
CA ARG A 75 9.08 -2.21 3.95
C ARG A 75 9.45 -1.83 5.37
N LEU A 76 10.00 -2.78 6.11
CA LEU A 76 10.58 -2.52 7.42
C LEU A 76 11.73 -1.52 7.28
N SER A 77 11.59 -0.37 7.93
CA SER A 77 12.58 0.71 7.89
C SER A 77 12.40 1.65 9.07
N ASP A 78 13.49 2.36 9.41
CA ASP A 78 13.49 3.44 10.39
C ASP A 78 13.13 4.79 9.75
N GLU A 79 13.13 4.84 8.42
CA GLU A 79 12.70 6.01 7.67
C GLU A 79 11.18 6.13 7.67
N ARG A 80 10.72 7.38 7.71
CA ARG A 80 9.31 7.72 7.66
C ARG A 80 8.98 8.39 6.33
N LYS A 81 8.70 7.59 5.31
CA LYS A 81 8.43 8.09 3.96
C LYS A 81 7.49 7.20 3.16
N ILE A 82 6.98 7.79 2.08
CA ILE A 82 6.31 7.10 0.98
C ILE A 82 7.05 7.41 -0.31
N ASP A 83 7.32 6.39 -1.11
CA ASP A 83 7.80 6.53 -2.48
C ASP A 83 6.66 6.17 -3.46
N LEU A 84 6.23 7.17 -4.24
CA LEU A 84 5.23 7.02 -5.29
C LEU A 84 5.93 6.76 -6.61
N HIS A 85 5.76 5.57 -7.17
CA HIS A 85 6.21 5.27 -8.53
C HIS A 85 5.11 5.65 -9.52
N LEU A 86 5.46 6.50 -10.46
CA LEU A 86 4.54 7.07 -11.44
C LEU A 86 4.65 6.35 -12.79
N ALA A 87 3.60 6.45 -13.60
CA ALA A 87 3.53 5.81 -14.91
C ALA A 87 4.57 6.32 -15.92
N ASP A 88 5.13 7.52 -15.71
CA ASP A 88 6.22 8.07 -16.51
C ASP A 88 7.60 7.51 -16.12
N GLY A 89 7.65 6.61 -15.14
CA GLY A 89 8.87 5.99 -14.63
C GLY A 89 9.58 6.81 -13.55
N SER A 90 9.09 8.01 -13.22
CA SER A 90 9.63 8.81 -12.13
C SER A 90 9.15 8.29 -10.77
N THR A 91 9.89 8.67 -9.72
CA THR A 91 9.52 8.39 -8.33
C THR A 91 9.41 9.73 -7.59
N ARG A 92 8.30 9.93 -6.88
CA ARG A 92 8.11 11.07 -5.99
C ARG A 92 8.11 10.59 -4.54
N THR A 93 9.06 11.08 -3.76
CA THR A 93 9.12 10.81 -2.32
C THR A 93 8.29 11.83 -1.54
N VAL A 94 7.52 11.36 -0.58
CA VAL A 94 6.73 12.15 0.36
C VAL A 94 7.23 11.84 1.77
N GLU A 95 7.55 12.87 2.54
CA GLU A 95 7.89 12.70 3.95
C GLU A 95 6.63 12.35 4.77
N GLY A 96 6.76 11.40 5.69
CA GLY A 96 5.64 10.93 6.48
C GLY A 96 4.91 9.75 5.85
N TRP A 97 3.68 9.51 6.30
CA TRP A 97 2.85 8.37 5.89
C TRP A 97 1.47 8.80 5.41
N ALA A 98 1.36 10.00 4.85
CA ALA A 98 0.12 10.50 4.27
C ALA A 98 0.40 11.01 2.86
N LEU A 99 -0.44 10.59 1.92
CA LEU A 99 -0.46 11.15 0.58
C LEU A 99 -1.08 12.56 0.63
N ASP A 100 -0.66 13.44 -0.28
CA ASP A 100 -1.41 14.67 -0.50
C ASP A 100 -2.80 14.36 -1.10
N ARG A 101 -3.67 15.38 -1.11
CA ARG A 101 -5.05 15.24 -1.62
C ARG A 101 -5.08 14.93 -3.11
N GLU A 102 -4.12 15.43 -3.87
CA GLU A 102 -4.04 15.22 -5.32
C GLU A 102 -3.74 13.75 -5.64
N SER A 103 -2.67 13.20 -5.06
CA SER A 103 -2.26 11.80 -5.17
C SER A 103 -3.35 10.85 -4.69
N SER A 104 -4.00 11.19 -3.57
CA SER A 104 -5.11 10.40 -3.04
C SER A 104 -6.28 10.38 -4.01
N ALA A 105 -6.61 11.53 -4.62
CA ALA A 105 -7.67 11.63 -5.60
C ALA A 105 -7.35 10.87 -6.91
N GLU A 106 -6.10 10.87 -7.36
CA GLU A 106 -5.65 10.03 -8.49
C GLU A 106 -5.82 8.54 -8.19
N LEU A 107 -5.43 8.11 -6.98
CA LEU A 107 -5.58 6.73 -6.52
C LEU A 107 -7.05 6.31 -6.46
N PHE A 108 -7.92 7.14 -5.86
CA PHE A 108 -9.37 6.86 -5.78
C PHE A 108 -10.02 6.76 -7.16
N ARG A 109 -9.60 7.62 -8.11
CA ARG A 109 -10.10 7.62 -9.50
C ARG A 109 -9.47 6.55 -10.38
N ARG A 110 -8.44 5.83 -9.90
CA ARG A 110 -7.71 4.80 -10.66
C ARG A 110 -7.19 5.34 -12.00
N THR A 111 -6.64 6.55 -12.00
CA THR A 111 -6.16 7.21 -13.22
C THR A 111 -5.00 6.47 -13.90
N GLY A 112 -4.30 5.61 -13.15
CA GLY A 112 -3.08 4.94 -13.57
C GLY A 112 -1.83 5.82 -13.46
N ALA A 113 -1.94 7.06 -12.95
CA ALA A 113 -0.80 7.94 -12.73
C ALA A 113 0.18 7.37 -11.71
N ILE A 114 -0.33 6.81 -10.61
CA ILE A 114 0.45 6.09 -9.59
C ILE A 114 0.36 4.61 -9.90
N VAL A 115 1.51 3.97 -10.15
CA VAL A 115 1.60 2.54 -10.52
C VAL A 115 2.05 1.66 -9.35
N ARG A 116 2.69 2.23 -8.34
CA ARG A 116 3.07 1.55 -7.08
C ARG A 116 3.30 2.56 -5.97
N ILE A 117 2.92 2.18 -4.75
CA ILE A 117 3.20 2.93 -3.52
C ILE A 117 4.12 2.09 -2.65
N GLU A 118 5.28 2.61 -2.27
CA GLU A 118 6.15 1.97 -1.29
C GLU A 118 6.14 2.79 -0.01
N VAL A 119 5.94 2.14 1.15
CA VAL A 119 5.88 2.81 2.45
C VAL A 119 6.96 2.22 3.35
N SER A 120 7.86 3.08 3.80
CA SER A 120 8.89 2.75 4.79
C SER A 120 8.31 2.97 6.18
N LEU A 121 8.22 1.91 6.99
CA LEU A 121 7.61 1.98 8.31
C LEU A 121 8.12 0.89 9.26
N ARG A 122 7.77 1.05 10.53
CA ARG A 122 7.80 -0.04 11.52
C ARG A 122 6.37 -0.45 11.89
N PRO A 123 6.08 -1.75 12.01
CA PRO A 123 4.79 -2.23 12.51
C PRO A 123 4.59 -1.82 13.97
N GLY A 124 3.32 -1.66 14.37
CA GLY A 124 2.96 -1.33 15.75
C GLY A 124 2.98 -2.50 16.72
N LEU A 125 2.86 -3.74 16.23
CA LEU A 125 2.80 -4.98 17.03
C LEU A 125 3.84 -6.03 16.60
#